data_AF-A0A931ZKY0-F1
#
_entry.id   AF-A0A931ZKY0-F1
#
_cell.length_a   1.000
_cell.length_b   1.000
_cell.length_c   1.000
_cell.angle_alpha   90.00
_cell.angle_beta   90.00
_cell.angle_gamma   90.00
#
_symmetry.space_group_name_H-M   'P 1'
#
loop_
_entity.id
_entity.type
_entity.pdbx_description
1 polymer ?
#
loop_
_entity_poly.entity_id
_entity_poly.type
_entity_poly.pdbx_seq_one_letter_code
_entity_poly.pdbx_strand_id
1 'polypeptide(L)' 'ADNGFDQVIVIGDRKTDIDAGRMVGAITVQYIKRDFPIDPTDADYKIKNLREVLKLI' A
#
# COMPACT_ATOMS: atom_id res chain seq x y z
N ALA A 1 12.24 -4.01 24.84
CA ALA A 1 12.73 -4.35 23.50
C ALA A 1 11.92 -3.52 22.54
N ASP A 2 12.58 -2.67 21.77
CA ASP A 2 11.90 -1.91 20.73
C ASP A 2 11.58 -2.93 19.62
N ASN A 3 10.31 -3.32 19.49
CA ASN A 3 9.86 -4.17 18.38
C ASN A 3 9.64 -3.30 17.13
N GLY A 4 10.46 -2.26 16.96
CA GLY A 4 10.33 -1.26 15.91
C GLY A 4 10.40 -1.95 14.55
N PHE A 5 9.34 -1.82 13.77
CA PHE A 5 9.40 -2.16 12.36
C PHE A 5 10.31 -1.12 11.69
N ASP A 6 11.45 -1.54 11.16
CA ASP A 6 12.34 -0.65 10.38
C ASP A 6 11.60 0.01 9.21
N GLN A 7 10.56 -0.67 8.69
CA GLN A 7 9.72 -0.19 7.61
C GLN A 7 8.35 -0.90 7.63
N VAL A 8 7.26 -0.13 7.55
CA VAL A 8 5.88 -0.66 7.40
C VAL A 8 5.44 -0.43 5.96
N ILE A 9 4.90 -1.47 5.33
CA ILE A 9 4.27 -1.40 4.00
C ILE A 9 2.79 -1.71 4.14
N VAL A 10 1.93 -0.80 3.66
CA VAL A 10 0.48 -0.99 3.60
C VAL A 10 0.08 -1.24 2.15
N ILE A 11 -0.62 -2.34 1.93
CA ILE A 11 -1.15 -2.73 0.62
C ILE A 11 -2.67 -2.75 0.73
N GLY A 12 -3.35 -1.99 -0.13
CA GLY A 12 -4.82 -1.92 -0.13
C GLY A 12 -5.38 -1.53 -1.49
N ASP A 13 -6.65 -1.84 -1.74
CA ASP A 13 -7.35 -1.47 -2.98
C ASP A 13 -8.06 -0.12 -2.84
N ARG A 14 -8.43 0.28 -1.61
CA ARG A 14 -9.27 1.46 -1.36
C ARG A 14 -8.48 2.65 -0.87
N LYS A 15 -9.05 3.85 -1.09
CA LYS A 15 -8.52 5.10 -0.55
C LYS A 15 -8.33 5.07 0.98
N THR A 16 -9.24 4.44 1.71
CA THR A 16 -9.15 4.33 3.18
C THR A 16 -7.92 3.57 3.65
N ASP A 17 -7.50 2.53 2.93
CA ASP A 17 -6.32 1.74 3.27
C ASP A 17 -5.05 2.57 3.05
N ILE A 18 -5.02 3.31 1.93
CA ILE A 18 -3.91 4.19 1.58
C ILE A 18 -3.81 5.35 2.57
N ASP A 19 -4.92 6.01 2.90
CA ASP A 19 -4.93 7.12 3.85
C ASP A 19 -4.47 6.67 5.24
N ALA A 20 -4.90 5.48 5.70
CA ALA A 20 -4.47 4.90 6.98
C ALA A 20 -2.95 4.59 6.99
N GLY A 21 -2.41 4.05 5.90
CA GLY A 21 -0.97 3.80 5.77
C GLY A 21 -0.15 5.09 5.83
N ARG A 22 -0.61 6.14 5.14
CA ARG A 22 0.04 7.46 5.18
C ARG A 22 0.04 8.07 6.58
N MET A 23 -1.04 7.90 7.35
CA MET A 23 -1.14 8.43 8.72
C MET A 23 -0.10 7.84 9.68
N VAL A 24 0.40 6.64 9.41
CA VAL A 24 1.43 5.97 10.24
C VAL A 24 2.82 6.04 9.61
N GLY A 25 2.99 6.79 8.51
CA GLY A 25 4.28 6.91 7.81
C GLY A 25 4.72 5.64 7.08
N ALA A 26 3.77 4.75 6.72
CA ALA A 26 4.07 3.55 5.95
C ALA A 26 4.29 3.87 4.47
N ILE A 27 5.04 3.01 3.77
CA ILE A 27 5.01 2.96 2.30
C ILE A 27 3.65 2.41 1.88
N THR A 28 2.97 3.12 0.98
CA THR A 28 1.62 2.78 0.54
C THR A 28 1.60 2.23 -0.87
N VAL A 29 0.90 1.11 -1.04
CA VAL A 29 0.81 0.37 -2.30
C VAL A 29 -0.66 0.14 -2.65
N GLN A 30 -1.14 0.77 -3.72
CA GLN A 30 -2.48 0.51 -4.25
C GLN A 30 -2.48 -0.77 -5.09
N TYR A 31 -3.31 -1.74 -4.72
CA TYR A 31 -3.56 -2.94 -5.53
C TYR A 31 -4.71 -2.68 -6.52
N ILE A 32 -4.35 -2.51 -7.79
CA ILE A 32 -5.30 -2.28 -8.88
C ILE A 32 -5.73 -3.62 -9.47
N LYS A 33 -6.96 -4.02 -9.17
CA LYS A 33 -7.62 -5.15 -9.83
C LYS A 33 -8.84 -4.68 -10.60
N ARG A 34 -9.12 -5.31 -11.74
CA ARG A 34 -10.25 -4.97 -12.63
C ARG A 34 -11.62 -5.02 -11.93
N ASP A 35 -11.74 -5.82 -10.88
CA ASP A 35 -12.99 -6.05 -10.14
C ASP A 35 -13.22 -5.00 -9.02
N PHE A 36 -12.23 -4.15 -8.73
CA PHE A 36 -12.36 -3.09 -7.73
C PHE A 36 -12.66 -1.75 -8.40
N PRO A 37 -13.47 -0.89 -7.76
CA PRO A 37 -13.56 0.51 -8.16
C PRO A 37 -12.15 1.09 -8.15
N ILE A 38 -11.69 1.63 -9.29
CA ILE A 38 -10.41 2.32 -9.35
C ILE A 38 -10.64 3.71 -8.78
N ASP A 39 -10.66 3.79 -7.45
CA ASP A 39 -10.64 5.06 -6.76
C ASP A 39 -9.23 5.67 -6.91
N PRO A 40 -9.11 6.92 -7.38
CA PRO A 40 -7.84 7.61 -7.39
C PRO A 40 -7.29 7.73 -5.96
N THR A 41 -6.06 7.28 -5.75
CA THR A 41 -5.32 7.42 -4.49
C THR A 41 -3.95 8.03 -4.72
N ASP A 42 -3.42 8.63 -3.66
CA ASP A 42 -2.05 9.16 -3.54
C ASP A 42 -1.09 8.11 -2.97
N ALA A 43 -1.26 6.85 -3.37
CA ALA A 43 -0.35 5.77 -2.99
C ALA A 43 1.02 5.96 -3.63
N ASP A 44 2.10 5.62 -2.90
CA ASP A 44 3.48 5.72 -3.39
C ASP A 44 3.72 4.80 -4.59
N TYR A 45 3.09 3.61 -4.57
CA TYR A 45 3.15 2.64 -5.66
C TYR A 45 1.77 2.15 -6.05
N LYS A 46 1.64 1.71 -7.30
CA LYS A 46 0.43 1.05 -7.82
C LYS A 46 0.84 -0.24 -8.52
N ILE A 47 0.24 -1.35 -8.11
CA ILE A 47 0.56 -2.69 -8.60
C ILE A 47 -0.70 -3.38 -9.13
N LYS A 48 -0.53 -4.28 -10.09
CA LYS A 48 -1.63 -5.10 -10.63
C LYS A 48 -1.51 -6.57 -10.22
N ASN A 49 -0.37 -6.94 -9.64
CA ASN A 49 -0.08 -8.26 -9.12
C ASN A 49 0.62 -8.14 -7.78
N LEU A 50 0.16 -8.89 -6.77
CA LEU A 50 0.75 -8.87 -5.43
C LEU A 50 2.25 -9.23 -5.41
N ARG A 51 2.71 -10.02 -6.39
CA ARG A 51 4.15 -10.36 -6.55
C ARG A 51 5.03 -9.14 -6.81
N GLU A 52 4.47 -8.04 -7.30
CA GLU A 52 5.24 -6.81 -7.55
C GLU A 52 5.74 -6.17 -6.25
N VAL A 53 5.10 -6.43 -5.10
CA VAL A 53 5.55 -5.97 -3.78
C VAL A 53 6.94 -6.51 -3.44
N LEU A 54 7.27 -7.72 -3.90
CA LEU A 54 8.58 -8.33 -3.65
C LEU A 54 9.76 -7.56 -4.27
N LYS A 55 9.48 -6.57 -5.14
CA LYS A 55 10.50 -5.67 -5.70
C LYS A 55 10.78 -4.45 -4.82
N LEU A 56 9.99 -4.25 -3.77
CA LEU A 56 10.06 -3.11 -2.84
C LEU A 56 10.77 -3.45 -1.53
N ILE A 57 11.04 -4.74 -1.30
CA ILE A 57 11.79 -5.33 -0.18
C ILE A 57 13.12 -5.88 -0.70
#